data_AF-A0A7C7YRV4-F1
#
_entry.id   AF-A0A7C7YRV4-F1
#
_cell.length_a   1.000
_cell.length_b   1.000
_cell.length_c   1.000
_cell.angle_alpha   90.00
_cell.angle_beta   90.00
_cell.angle_gamma   90.00
#
_symmetry.space_group_name_H-M   'P 1'
#
loop_
_entity.id
_entity.type
_entity.pdbx_description
1 polymer ?
#
loop_
_entity_poly.entity_id
_entity_poly.type
_entity_poly.pdbx_seq_one_letter_code
_entity_poly.pdbx_strand_id
1 'polypeptide(L)'
;MALLLGLPCLLASGCEGTATSRRADRGINTTVSHQEQTLWSPTLFWSGVRFRFELIPGQENLKPQFLHDGPRDILRIGDRQITLVRTRFKVGETFYNWPEDSVIWIYRVADRQRPFFRRQGSLQLTWIGDGKNPVVEEQRGDGTIVWTLADARVTRDPQGTVLYQGRGPDLRKSGRWNLLLDSRGERVQDSR
;
A
#
# COMPACT_ATOMS: atom_id res chain seq x y z
N MET A 1 -31.39 -39.78 -54.13
CA MET A 1 -31.82 -38.57 -53.38
C MET A 1 -31.13 -38.60 -52.03
N ALA A 2 -30.38 -37.63 -51.53
CA ALA A 2 -29.84 -36.40 -52.09
C ALA A 2 -28.51 -36.11 -51.35
N LEU A 3 -27.46 -35.80 -52.10
CA LEU A 3 -26.23 -35.15 -51.62
C LEU A 3 -26.55 -33.68 -51.31
N LEU A 4 -26.00 -33.13 -50.23
CA LEU A 4 -25.86 -31.68 -50.05
C LEU A 4 -24.42 -31.35 -49.67
N LEU A 5 -23.76 -30.72 -50.64
CA LEU A 5 -22.50 -29.97 -50.57
C LEU A 5 -22.72 -28.62 -49.88
N GLY A 6 -21.70 -28.10 -49.21
CA GLY A 6 -21.64 -26.71 -48.74
C GLY A 6 -20.21 -26.30 -48.39
N LEU A 7 -19.58 -25.56 -49.31
CA LEU A 7 -18.21 -25.06 -49.34
C LEU A 7 -18.10 -23.69 -48.58
N PRO A 8 -16.97 -22.94 -48.61
CA PRO A 8 -16.19 -22.46 -47.47
C PRO A 8 -16.30 -20.92 -47.25
N CYS A 9 -15.55 -20.36 -46.29
CA CYS A 9 -15.24 -18.92 -46.32
C CYS A 9 -13.83 -18.64 -45.83
N LEU A 10 -13.02 -18.12 -46.75
CA LEU A 10 -11.71 -17.49 -46.58
C LEU A 10 -11.90 -15.96 -46.39
N LEU A 11 -10.82 -15.33 -45.92
CA LEU A 11 -10.42 -13.90 -46.02
C LEU A 11 -10.71 -12.97 -44.84
N ALA A 12 -9.61 -12.43 -44.31
CA ALA A 12 -9.28 -11.02 -44.05
C ALA A 12 -8.44 -10.96 -42.76
N SER A 13 -7.37 -10.19 -42.62
CA SER A 13 -6.69 -9.18 -43.42
C SER A 13 -5.43 -8.80 -42.62
N GLY A 14 -4.31 -8.57 -43.30
CA GLY A 14 -3.10 -8.07 -42.66
C GLY A 14 -3.26 -6.66 -42.08
N CYS A 15 -2.38 -6.31 -41.15
CA CYS A 15 -1.92 -4.94 -40.90
C CYS A 15 -0.43 -5.02 -40.59
N GLU A 16 0.40 -4.80 -41.60
CA GLU A 16 1.74 -4.23 -41.41
C GLU A 16 1.58 -2.74 -41.10
N GLY A 17 2.44 -2.21 -40.23
CA GLY A 17 2.47 -0.80 -39.89
C GLY A 17 3.73 -0.44 -39.11
N THR A 18 4.85 -0.30 -39.81
CA THR A 18 6.07 0.39 -39.38
C THR A 18 5.83 1.90 -39.32
N ALA A 19 6.25 2.56 -38.23
CA ALA A 19 6.97 3.85 -38.28
C ALA A 19 7.33 4.35 -36.87
N THR A 20 8.64 4.56 -36.68
CA THR A 20 9.28 5.36 -35.65
C THR A 20 8.98 6.85 -35.84
N SER A 21 8.75 7.58 -34.73
CA SER A 21 8.95 9.04 -34.69
C SER A 21 9.10 9.51 -33.24
N ARG A 22 10.21 10.19 -33.00
CA ARG A 22 10.70 10.73 -31.72
C ARG A 22 9.77 11.82 -31.16
N ARG A 23 9.61 11.84 -29.83
CA ARG A 23 9.77 13.08 -29.06
C ARG A 23 10.38 12.72 -27.70
N ALA A 24 11.63 13.15 -27.52
CA ALA A 24 12.23 13.28 -26.21
C ALA A 24 11.56 14.48 -25.54
N ASP A 25 10.72 14.22 -24.55
CA ASP A 25 10.42 15.19 -23.49
C ASP A 25 10.89 14.59 -22.18
N ARG A 26 11.85 15.29 -21.56
CA ARG A 26 12.33 15.01 -20.20
C ARG A 26 11.22 15.38 -19.21
N GLY A 27 10.21 14.54 -19.10
CA GLY A 27 9.37 14.43 -17.91
C GLY A 27 10.02 13.43 -16.96
N ILE A 28 9.93 13.67 -15.65
CA ILE A 28 10.36 12.69 -14.64
C ILE A 28 9.48 11.44 -14.84
N ASN A 29 10.00 10.47 -15.58
CA ASN A 29 9.42 9.15 -15.71
C ASN A 29 9.63 8.41 -14.39
N THR A 30 8.81 8.70 -13.38
CA THR A 30 8.52 7.72 -12.33
C THR A 30 7.61 6.64 -12.91
N THR A 31 8.13 5.90 -13.89
CA THR A 31 7.65 4.55 -14.19
C THR A 31 8.06 3.72 -12.99
N VAL A 32 7.27 3.75 -11.91
CA VAL A 32 7.33 2.73 -10.87
C VAL A 32 6.72 1.48 -11.49
N SER A 33 7.45 0.88 -12.43
CA SER A 33 7.30 -0.51 -12.76
C SER A 33 7.81 -1.27 -11.55
N HIS A 34 6.94 -1.92 -10.78
CA HIS A 34 7.34 -3.14 -10.08
C HIS A 34 6.08 -3.88 -9.64
N GLN A 35 5.77 -4.97 -10.36
CA GLN A 35 5.10 -6.13 -9.77
C GLN A 35 6.07 -6.84 -8.81
N GLU A 36 6.61 -6.13 -7.81
CA GLU A 36 7.15 -6.83 -6.65
C GLU A 36 5.95 -7.43 -5.93
N GLN A 37 5.80 -8.75 -6.01
CA GLN A 37 4.82 -9.45 -5.19
C GLN A 37 5.16 -9.16 -3.73
N THR A 38 4.27 -8.46 -3.02
CA THR A 38 4.47 -8.16 -1.61
C THR A 38 4.41 -9.46 -0.80
N LEU A 39 5.53 -9.82 -0.19
CA LEU A 39 5.62 -10.96 0.72
C LEU A 39 5.16 -10.54 2.11
N TRP A 40 4.40 -11.39 2.80
CA TRP A 40 3.82 -11.09 4.10
C TRP A 40 4.09 -12.21 5.09
N SER A 41 4.29 -11.85 6.35
CA SER A 41 4.28 -12.81 7.45
C SER A 41 2.93 -13.54 7.54
N PRO A 42 2.88 -14.70 8.23
CA PRO A 42 1.64 -15.22 8.76
C PRO A 42 0.91 -14.15 9.58
N THR A 43 -0.41 -14.30 9.71
CA THR A 43 -1.19 -13.48 10.62
C THR A 43 -0.82 -13.84 12.06
N LEU A 44 -0.29 -12.87 12.79
CA LEU A 44 0.03 -13.01 14.20
C LEU A 44 -1.09 -12.41 15.05
N PHE A 45 -1.42 -13.07 16.15
CA PHE A 45 -2.40 -12.58 17.11
C PHE A 45 -1.70 -12.18 18.40
N TRP A 46 -1.89 -10.93 18.83
CA TRP A 46 -1.26 -10.43 20.05
C TRP A 46 -2.09 -9.30 20.67
N SER A 47 -2.36 -9.39 21.96
CA SER A 47 -3.15 -8.40 22.72
C SER A 47 -4.49 -8.03 22.04
N GLY A 48 -5.21 -9.02 21.52
CA GLY A 48 -6.52 -8.82 20.88
C GLY A 48 -6.46 -8.36 19.43
N VAL A 49 -5.28 -8.04 18.88
CA VAL A 49 -5.12 -7.47 17.54
C VAL A 49 -4.38 -8.44 16.61
N ARG A 50 -4.71 -8.38 15.31
CA ARG A 50 -4.10 -9.18 14.26
C ARG A 50 -3.05 -8.37 13.50
N PHE A 51 -1.87 -8.94 13.30
CA PHE A 51 -0.73 -8.28 12.66
C PHE A 51 -0.19 -9.07 11.48
N ARG A 52 0.20 -8.36 10.43
CA ARG A 52 1.01 -8.87 9.32
C ARG A 52 2.13 -7.89 9.00
N PHE A 53 3.33 -8.42 8.82
CA PHE A 53 4.51 -7.63 8.47
C PHE A 53 4.87 -7.93 7.03
N GLU A 54 5.08 -6.90 6.23
CA GLU A 54 5.67 -7.07 4.91
C GLU A 54 7.07 -7.66 5.11
N LEU A 55 7.49 -8.65 4.34
CA LEU A 55 8.78 -9.33 4.44
C LEU A 55 9.71 -8.94 3.29
N ILE A 56 11.02 -9.07 3.51
CA ILE A 56 12.03 -9.03 2.45
C ILE A 56 12.20 -10.47 1.93
N PRO A 57 12.45 -10.69 0.62
CA PRO A 57 12.83 -12.01 0.12
C PRO A 57 13.93 -12.66 0.97
N GLY A 58 13.75 -13.93 1.35
CA GLY A 58 14.63 -14.66 2.26
C GLY A 58 14.26 -14.58 3.75
N GLN A 59 13.25 -13.78 4.13
CA GLN A 59 12.77 -13.66 5.51
C GLN A 59 11.49 -14.47 5.80
N GLU A 60 11.05 -15.32 4.88
CA GLU A 60 9.78 -16.05 4.95
C GLU A 60 9.71 -16.99 6.17
N ASN A 61 10.86 -17.46 6.65
CA ASN A 61 10.99 -18.39 7.76
C ASN A 61 11.33 -17.71 9.10
N LEU A 62 11.40 -16.37 9.14
CA LEU A 62 11.65 -15.66 10.40
C LEU A 62 10.49 -15.89 11.37
N LYS A 63 10.82 -16.37 12.57
CA LYS A 63 9.85 -16.56 13.64
C LYS A 63 9.61 -15.25 14.39
N PRO A 64 8.37 -14.97 14.81
CA PRO A 64 8.10 -13.85 15.70
C PRO A 64 8.77 -14.06 17.05
N GLN A 65 9.27 -12.96 17.60
CA GLN A 65 9.87 -12.90 18.93
C GLN A 65 9.03 -11.98 19.81
N PHE A 66 8.67 -12.47 20.99
CA PHE A 66 8.01 -11.70 22.03
C PHE A 66 9.03 -11.38 23.10
N LEU A 67 9.27 -10.09 23.33
CA LEU A 67 10.24 -9.60 24.30
C LEU A 67 9.54 -8.72 25.33
N HIS A 68 10.09 -8.66 26.54
CA HIS A 68 9.61 -7.82 27.62
C HIS A 68 10.75 -6.91 28.10
N ASP A 69 10.52 -5.59 28.11
CA ASP A 69 11.48 -4.56 28.49
C ASP A 69 10.82 -3.54 29.43
N GLY A 70 10.90 -3.82 30.73
CA GLY A 70 10.26 -3.01 31.77
C GLY A 70 8.75 -2.92 31.56
N PRO A 71 8.15 -1.73 31.37
CA PRO A 71 6.72 -1.58 31.17
C PRO A 71 6.28 -1.81 29.70
N ARG A 72 7.14 -2.40 28.86
CA ARG A 72 6.93 -2.52 27.42
C ARG A 72 6.96 -3.98 27.01
N ASP A 73 5.97 -4.38 26.24
CA ASP A 73 5.99 -5.66 25.53
C ASP A 73 6.29 -5.41 24.06
N ILE A 74 7.10 -6.25 23.43
CA ILE A 74 7.59 -6.04 22.06
C ILE A 74 7.34 -7.30 21.24
N LEU A 75 6.65 -7.15 20.11
CA LEU A 75 6.56 -8.15 19.05
C LEU A 75 7.53 -7.76 17.93
N ARG A 76 8.49 -8.64 17.61
CA ARG A 76 9.51 -8.41 16.57
C ARG A 76 9.53 -9.53 15.53
N ILE A 77 9.73 -9.17 14.27
CA ILE A 77 10.08 -10.09 13.17
C ILE A 77 11.20 -9.47 12.35
N GLY A 78 12.39 -10.07 12.38
CA GLY A 78 13.58 -9.49 11.77
C GLY A 78 13.90 -8.12 12.38
N ASP A 79 13.99 -7.10 11.54
CA ASP A 79 14.25 -5.70 11.88
C ASP A 79 12.97 -4.89 12.22
N ARG A 80 11.78 -5.46 11.98
CA ARG A 80 10.51 -4.79 12.31
C ARG A 80 10.05 -5.12 13.71
N GLN A 81 9.48 -4.13 14.38
CA GLN A 81 8.89 -4.32 15.69
C GLN A 81 7.63 -3.48 15.91
N ILE A 82 6.76 -3.98 16.79
CA ILE A 82 5.66 -3.27 17.41
C ILE A 82 5.92 -3.31 18.91
N THR A 83 5.75 -2.18 19.59
CA THR A 83 5.85 -2.11 21.05
C THR A 83 4.49 -1.78 21.64
N LEU A 84 3.99 -2.61 22.54
CA LEU A 84 2.84 -2.29 23.38
C LEU A 84 3.34 -1.50 24.60
N VAL A 85 2.87 -0.27 24.73
CA VAL A 85 3.16 0.61 25.86
C VAL A 85 1.85 0.92 26.58
N ARG A 86 1.66 0.33 27.77
CA ARG A 86 0.39 0.32 28.49
C ARG A 86 -0.72 -0.30 27.61
N THR A 87 -1.57 0.53 27.01
CA THR A 87 -2.71 0.11 26.18
C THR A 87 -2.59 0.55 24.73
N ARG A 88 -1.45 1.12 24.32
CA ARG A 88 -1.25 1.64 22.96
C ARG A 88 -0.12 0.93 22.27
N PHE A 89 -0.32 0.59 21.00
CA PHE A 89 0.72 0.05 20.15
C PHE A 89 1.56 1.18 19.58
N LYS A 90 2.88 0.99 19.53
CA LYS A 90 3.84 1.89 18.91
C LYS A 90 4.50 1.20 17.73
N VAL A 91 4.46 1.82 16.57
CA VAL A 91 5.16 1.37 15.36
C VAL A 91 5.99 2.53 14.83
N GLY A 92 7.31 2.33 14.75
CA GLY A 92 8.24 3.45 14.56
C GLY A 92 8.06 4.48 15.68
N GLU A 93 7.72 5.70 15.31
CA GLU A 93 7.47 6.81 16.24
C GLU A 93 5.99 7.03 16.58
N THR A 94 5.08 6.44 15.81
CA THR A 94 3.63 6.68 15.92
C THR A 94 2.96 5.73 16.90
N PHE A 95 2.04 6.27 17.71
CA PHE A 95 1.16 5.51 18.59
C PHE A 95 -0.20 5.28 17.96
N TYR A 96 -0.75 4.09 18.20
CA TYR A 96 -2.02 3.64 17.67
C TYR A 96 -2.90 3.09 18.79
N ASN A 97 -4.19 3.29 18.61
CA ASN A 97 -5.23 2.66 19.41
C ASN A 97 -6.16 1.92 18.45
N TRP A 98 -5.91 0.62 18.25
CA TRP A 98 -6.63 -0.18 17.27
C TRP A 98 -7.76 -0.97 17.92
N PRO A 99 -8.94 -1.01 17.28
CA PRO A 99 -10.00 -1.94 17.65
C PRO A 99 -9.56 -3.41 17.52
N GLU A 100 -10.15 -4.30 18.34
CA GLU A 100 -9.86 -5.75 18.34
C GLU A 100 -10.25 -6.45 17.02
N ASP A 101 -11.23 -5.90 16.29
CA ASP A 101 -11.68 -6.43 15.01
C ASP A 101 -10.74 -6.06 13.84
N SER A 102 -9.72 -5.23 14.08
CA SER A 102 -8.80 -4.76 13.04
C SER A 102 -7.72 -5.78 12.65
N VAL A 103 -7.34 -5.76 11.38
CA VAL A 103 -6.11 -6.40 10.86
C VAL A 103 -5.12 -5.29 10.49
N ILE A 104 -3.95 -5.33 11.10
CA ILE A 104 -2.90 -4.32 10.94
C ILE A 104 -1.82 -4.87 10.03
N TRP A 105 -1.55 -4.17 8.95
CA TRP A 105 -0.51 -4.48 7.98
C TRP A 105 0.59 -3.43 8.10
N ILE A 106 1.79 -3.89 8.47
CA ILE A 106 2.96 -3.03 8.65
C ILE A 106 3.86 -3.23 7.45
N TYR A 107 3.96 -2.20 6.62
CA TYR A 107 4.78 -2.22 5.43
C TYR A 107 6.25 -2.07 5.78
N ARG A 108 7.11 -2.35 4.81
CA ARG A 108 8.49 -1.92 4.85
C ARG A 108 8.55 -0.40 4.96
N VAL A 109 9.62 0.09 5.59
CA VAL A 109 9.92 1.51 5.65
C VAL A 109 10.02 2.05 4.21
N ALA A 110 9.28 3.10 3.93
CA ALA A 110 9.27 3.75 2.63
C ALA A 110 10.40 4.78 2.56
N ASP A 111 11.02 4.89 1.40
CA ASP A 111 12.02 5.93 1.09
C ASP A 111 11.88 6.42 -0.36
N ARG A 112 12.83 7.24 -0.82
CA ARG A 112 12.82 7.79 -2.19
C ARG A 112 13.06 6.74 -3.28
N GLN A 113 13.86 5.72 -2.99
CA GLN A 113 14.14 4.62 -3.93
C GLN A 113 13.02 3.59 -3.95
N ARG A 114 12.33 3.44 -2.81
CA ARG A 114 11.23 2.52 -2.63
C ARG A 114 10.04 3.21 -1.94
N PRO A 115 9.26 4.01 -2.68
CA PRO A 115 8.06 4.62 -2.14
C PRO A 115 7.02 3.56 -1.81
N PHE A 116 6.16 3.86 -0.84
CA PHE A 116 4.96 3.08 -0.61
C PHE A 116 3.98 3.32 -1.76
N PHE A 117 3.38 2.25 -2.26
CA PHE A 117 2.34 2.32 -3.29
C PHE A 117 1.17 1.40 -2.93
N ARG A 118 -0.05 1.92 -3.05
CA ARG A 118 -1.27 1.15 -2.87
C ARG A 118 -2.33 1.56 -3.88
N ARG A 119 -2.95 0.57 -4.51
CA ARG A 119 -4.17 0.75 -5.31
C ARG A 119 -5.31 0.02 -4.64
N GLN A 120 -6.36 0.75 -4.29
CA GLN A 120 -7.56 0.21 -3.65
C GLN A 120 -8.81 0.82 -4.29
N GLY A 121 -9.47 0.05 -5.15
CA GLY A 121 -10.57 0.55 -5.98
C GLY A 121 -10.12 1.75 -6.82
N SER A 122 -10.77 2.89 -6.64
CA SER A 122 -10.49 4.13 -7.36
C SER A 122 -9.36 4.98 -6.75
N LEU A 123 -8.82 4.59 -5.60
CA LEU A 123 -7.69 5.25 -4.94
C LEU A 123 -6.37 4.66 -5.43
N GLN A 124 -5.46 5.53 -5.84
CA GLN A 124 -4.03 5.25 -5.97
C GLN A 124 -3.27 6.16 -5.00
N LEU A 125 -2.67 5.56 -3.97
CA LEU A 125 -1.91 6.24 -2.93
C LEU A 125 -0.42 5.93 -3.13
N THR A 126 0.39 7.00 -3.21
CA THR A 126 1.84 6.91 -3.22
C THR A 126 2.41 7.76 -2.09
N TRP A 127 3.30 7.19 -1.29
CA TRP A 127 4.02 7.89 -0.22
C TRP A 127 5.52 7.80 -0.45
N ILE A 128 6.18 8.95 -0.59
CA ILE A 128 7.63 9.04 -0.69
C ILE A 128 8.19 9.23 0.72
N GLY A 129 8.60 8.16 1.39
CA GLY A 129 9.09 8.23 2.77
C GLY A 129 10.50 8.81 2.90
N ASP A 130 10.94 9.00 4.15
CA ASP A 130 12.30 9.45 4.50
C ASP A 130 13.20 8.34 5.04
N GLY A 131 12.75 7.07 4.98
CA GLY A 131 13.54 5.95 5.49
C GLY A 131 13.43 5.73 7.00
N LYS A 132 12.47 6.34 7.71
CA LYS A 132 12.33 6.18 9.18
C LYS A 132 11.13 5.38 9.63
N ASN A 133 9.94 5.75 9.15
CA ASN A 133 8.68 5.17 9.61
C ASN A 133 8.07 4.27 8.52
N PRO A 134 7.52 3.10 8.88
CA PRO A 134 6.74 2.30 7.95
C PRO A 134 5.36 2.94 7.74
N VAL A 135 4.78 2.69 6.57
CA VAL A 135 3.33 2.90 6.39
C VAL A 135 2.60 1.80 7.16
N VAL A 136 1.54 2.15 7.87
CA VAL A 136 0.68 1.19 8.55
C VAL A 136 -0.72 1.25 7.96
N GLU A 137 -1.24 0.10 7.52
CA GLU A 137 -2.62 -0.07 7.05
C GLU A 137 -3.45 -0.80 8.12
N GLU A 138 -4.51 -0.15 8.59
CA GLU A 138 -5.54 -0.73 9.46
C GLU A 138 -6.75 -1.08 8.58
N GLN A 139 -7.08 -2.36 8.50
CA GLN A 139 -8.33 -2.84 7.90
C GLN A 139 -9.33 -3.18 9.00
N ARG A 140 -10.46 -2.49 9.02
CA ARG A 140 -11.52 -2.65 10.03
C ARG A 140 -12.58 -3.64 9.57
N GLY A 141 -13.36 -4.18 10.51
CA GLY A 141 -14.44 -5.12 10.23
C GLY A 141 -15.59 -4.53 9.40
N ASP A 142 -15.78 -3.21 9.44
CA ASP A 142 -16.77 -2.49 8.64
C ASP A 142 -16.36 -2.29 7.17
N GLY A 143 -15.13 -2.67 6.79
CA GLY A 143 -14.55 -2.47 5.46
C GLY A 143 -13.82 -1.14 5.27
N THR A 144 -13.73 -0.31 6.31
CA THR A 144 -12.89 0.90 6.32
C THR A 144 -11.42 0.50 6.30
N ILE A 145 -10.63 1.20 5.48
CA ILE A 145 -9.18 1.02 5.40
C ILE A 145 -8.49 2.35 5.71
N VAL A 146 -7.53 2.33 6.62
CA VAL A 146 -6.78 3.52 7.05
C VAL A 146 -5.29 3.28 6.78
N TRP A 147 -4.66 4.15 6.00
CA TRP A 147 -3.20 4.21 5.86
C TRP A 147 -2.65 5.37 6.68
N THR A 148 -1.60 5.11 7.47
CA THR A 148 -0.92 6.12 8.29
C THR A 148 0.58 6.10 8.01
N LEU A 149 1.17 7.28 7.82
CA LEU A 149 2.61 7.50 7.82
C LEU A 149 2.90 8.84 8.50
N ALA A 150 3.76 8.82 9.52
CA ALA A 150 4.02 9.98 10.37
C ALA A 150 2.71 10.59 10.89
N ASP A 151 2.46 11.88 10.60
CA ASP A 151 1.27 12.62 11.05
C ASP A 151 0.09 12.52 10.06
N ALA A 152 0.28 11.91 8.90
CA ALA A 152 -0.71 11.91 7.84
C ALA A 152 -1.44 10.57 7.74
N ARG A 153 -2.74 10.67 7.48
CA ARG A 153 -3.73 9.60 7.51
C ARG A 153 -4.60 9.69 6.26
N VAL A 154 -4.75 8.56 5.57
CA VAL A 154 -5.68 8.41 4.45
C VAL A 154 -6.67 7.34 4.83
N THR A 155 -7.95 7.69 4.91
CA THR A 155 -9.04 6.77 5.24
C THR A 155 -9.89 6.57 4.01
N ARG A 156 -10.15 5.32 3.63
CA ARG A 156 -11.13 4.95 2.61
C ARG A 156 -12.29 4.24 3.29
N ASP A 157 -13.49 4.78 3.15
CA ASP A 157 -14.70 4.14 3.63
C ASP A 157 -15.13 2.96 2.72
N PRO A 158 -16.08 2.12 3.15
CA PRO A 158 -16.55 0.99 2.35
C PRO A 158 -17.16 1.41 1.01
N GLN A 159 -17.78 2.59 0.95
CA GLN A 159 -18.38 3.18 -0.26
C GLN A 159 -17.32 3.71 -1.24
N GLY A 160 -16.05 3.75 -0.85
CA GLY A 160 -14.93 4.20 -1.68
C GLY A 160 -14.69 5.71 -1.66
N THR A 161 -15.33 6.44 -0.74
CA THR A 161 -14.94 7.82 -0.46
C THR A 161 -13.67 7.81 0.36
N VAL A 162 -12.76 8.70 0.01
CA VAL A 162 -11.47 8.86 0.67
C VAL A 162 -11.44 10.18 1.42
N LEU A 163 -10.95 10.14 2.64
CA LEU A 163 -10.61 11.27 3.48
C LEU A 163 -9.10 11.27 3.70
N TYR A 164 -8.42 12.33 3.28
CA TYR A 164 -7.02 12.58 3.59
C TYR A 164 -6.94 13.64 4.67
N GLN A 165 -6.19 13.34 5.73
CA GLN A 165 -5.92 14.21 6.88
C GLN A 165 -4.40 14.24 7.04
N GLY A 166 -3.78 15.41 6.92
CA GLY A 166 -2.33 15.53 7.00
C GLY A 166 -1.93 16.95 7.35
N ARG A 167 -0.75 17.38 6.90
CA ARG A 167 -0.32 18.77 7.07
C ARG A 167 -1.05 19.65 6.05
N GLY A 168 -2.22 20.15 6.45
CA GLY A 168 -3.10 20.96 5.62
C GLY A 168 -4.58 20.74 5.95
N PRO A 169 -5.50 21.35 5.19
CA PRO A 169 -6.92 21.09 5.35
C PRO A 169 -7.24 19.64 5.01
N ASP A 170 -8.18 19.07 5.76
CA ASP A 170 -8.76 17.76 5.44
C ASP A 170 -9.42 17.79 4.06
N LEU A 171 -9.19 16.74 3.28
CA LEU A 171 -9.72 16.62 1.93
C LEU A 171 -10.52 15.36 1.78
N ARG A 172 -11.76 15.50 1.31
CA ARG A 172 -12.65 14.38 1.03
C ARG A 172 -12.94 14.29 -0.47
N LYS A 173 -12.85 13.10 -1.04
CA LYS A 173 -13.13 12.86 -2.46
C LYS A 173 -13.70 11.47 -2.70
N SER A 174 -14.72 11.39 -3.54
CA SER A 174 -15.25 10.14 -4.09
C SER A 174 -14.77 9.94 -5.54
N GLY A 175 -14.72 8.69 -6.00
CA GLY A 175 -14.25 8.35 -7.35
C GLY A 175 -12.72 8.30 -7.47
N ARG A 176 -12.20 8.49 -8.68
CA ARG A 176 -10.76 8.31 -8.96
C ARG A 176 -9.92 9.36 -8.26
N TRP A 177 -8.93 8.92 -7.49
CA TRP A 177 -7.97 9.81 -6.84
C TRP A 177 -6.57 9.23 -6.86
N ASN A 178 -5.65 9.97 -7.48
CA ASN A 178 -4.21 9.75 -7.33
C ASN A 178 -3.71 10.72 -6.25
N LEU A 179 -3.24 10.19 -5.14
CA LEU A 179 -2.73 10.95 -4.00
C LEU A 179 -1.23 10.66 -3.86
N LEU A 180 -0.40 11.66 -4.16
CA LEU A 180 1.04 11.62 -3.99
C LEU A 180 1.43 12.46 -2.78
N LEU A 181 2.05 11.82 -1.80
CA LEU A 181 2.44 12.42 -0.53
C LEU A 181 3.95 12.30 -0.32
N ASP A 182 4.56 13.33 0.26
CA ASP A 182 5.95 13.32 0.67
C ASP A 182 6.14 12.66 2.05
N SER A 183 7.36 12.70 2.59
CA SER A 183 7.71 12.03 3.83
C SER A 183 7.10 12.68 5.07
N ARG A 184 6.64 13.93 4.97
CA ARG A 184 5.88 14.64 6.01
C ARG A 184 4.39 14.44 5.84
N GLY A 185 3.98 13.69 4.82
CA GLY A 185 2.59 13.51 4.45
C GLY A 185 2.01 14.70 3.71
N GLU A 186 2.81 15.66 3.26
CA GLU A 186 2.32 16.79 2.47
C GLU A 186 2.03 16.35 1.04
N ARG A 187 0.98 16.92 0.44
CA ARG A 187 0.64 16.63 -0.95
C ARG A 187 1.69 17.24 -1.87
N VAL A 188 2.32 16.40 -2.67
CA VAL A 188 3.10 16.85 -3.82
C VAL A 188 2.10 17.23 -4.89
N GLN A 189 1.85 18.53 -5.09
CA GLN A 189 1.14 18.98 -6.28
C GLN A 189 2.01 18.67 -7.50
N ASP A 190 1.43 18.00 -8.50
CA ASP A 190 1.96 18.07 -9.85
C ASP A 190 1.88 19.55 -10.25
N SER A 191 3.02 20.23 -10.25
CA SER A 191 3.17 21.51 -10.94
C SER A 191 2.79 21.27 -12.40
N ARG A 192 1.66 21.85 -12.79
CA ARG A 192 1.19 21.87 -14.19
C ARG A 192 2.18 22.57 -15.09
#